data_AF-A0A1X0R158-F1
#
_entry.id   AF-A0A1X0R158-F1
#
_cell.length_a   1.000
_cell.length_b   1.000
_cell.length_c   1.000
_cell.angle_alpha   90.00
_cell.angle_beta   90.00
_cell.angle_gamma   90.00
#
_symmetry.space_group_name_H-M   'P 1'
#
loop_
_entity.id
_entity.type
_entity.pdbx_description
1 polymer ?
#
loop_
_entity_poly.entity_id
_entity_poly.type
_entity_poly.pdbx_seq_one_letter_code
_entity_poly.pdbx_strand_id
1 'polypeptide(L)'
;VDLDFIHRAFSYCIEAYKRYGILPIVLVFCIKQMDRFLLVEKFKTTQQWPYMLETDCSLVSRHFYFLTKDSIMDLVNADEPLPPLAAVAHFLISGEPSIIGNSRWDDEHIKLLYQLSMEVATQDGTQESSRLDTLKRVCVDTHDQFEKIVKYVRLD
;
A
#
# COMPACT_ATOMS: atom_id res chain seq x y z
N VAL A 1 7.30 -1.79 12.73
CA VAL A 1 8.00 -3.03 12.30
C VAL A 1 8.71 -3.60 13.50
N ASP A 2 8.24 -4.75 13.96
CA ASP A 2 8.73 -5.49 15.12
C ASP A 2 9.22 -6.89 14.68
N LEU A 3 9.75 -7.66 15.63
CA LEU A 3 10.27 -9.00 15.33
C LEU A 3 9.17 -9.95 14.80
N ASP A 4 7.94 -9.82 15.30
CA ASP A 4 6.80 -10.63 14.84
C ASP A 4 6.43 -10.35 13.38
N PHE A 5 6.53 -9.10 12.95
CA PHE A 5 6.43 -8.73 11.54
C PHE A 5 7.53 -9.42 10.71
N ILE A 6 8.78 -9.39 11.16
CA ILE A 6 9.91 -10.03 10.45
C ILE A 6 9.70 -11.54 10.32
N HIS A 7 9.30 -12.21 11.40
CA HIS A 7 9.02 -13.65 11.37
C HIS A 7 7.88 -14.01 10.40
N ARG A 8 6.82 -13.19 10.36
CA ARG A 8 5.74 -13.35 9.36
C ARG A 8 6.25 -13.17 7.93
N ALA A 9 7.06 -12.14 7.69
CA ALA A 9 7.65 -11.89 6.38
C ALA A 9 8.53 -13.07 5.92
N PHE A 10 9.39 -13.60 6.78
CA PHE A 10 10.19 -14.80 6.49
C PHE A 10 9.31 -16.02 6.21
N SER A 11 8.22 -16.20 6.95
CA SER A 11 7.27 -17.28 6.69
C SER A 11 6.67 -17.17 5.29
N TYR A 12 6.27 -15.98 4.86
CA TYR A 12 5.79 -15.76 3.49
C TYR A 12 6.85 -16.06 2.44
N CYS A 13 8.12 -15.77 2.71
CA CYS A 13 9.19 -16.06 1.77
C CYS A 13 9.39 -17.57 1.59
N ILE A 14 9.33 -18.32 2.69
CA ILE A 14 9.39 -19.78 2.67
C ILE A 14 8.22 -20.35 1.86
N GLU A 15 7.01 -19.85 2.05
CA GLU A 15 5.84 -20.30 1.28
C GLU A 15 5.94 -19.94 -0.21
N ALA A 16 6.46 -18.75 -0.53
CA ALA A 16 6.76 -18.37 -1.91
C ALA A 16 7.79 -19.31 -2.55
N TYR A 17 8.86 -19.65 -1.83
CA TYR A 17 9.87 -20.60 -2.31
C TYR A 17 9.29 -22.00 -2.51
N LYS A 18 8.50 -22.52 -1.57
CA LYS A 18 7.83 -23.82 -1.73
C LYS A 18 6.94 -23.87 -2.97
N ARG A 19 6.26 -22.76 -3.28
CA ARG A 19 5.32 -22.69 -4.41
C ARG A 19 6.01 -22.51 -5.75
N TYR A 20 7.09 -21.73 -5.82
CA TYR A 20 7.69 -21.28 -7.09
C TYR A 20 9.13 -21.75 -7.30
N GLY A 21 9.78 -22.34 -6.28
CA GLY A 21 11.18 -22.78 -6.34
C GLY A 21 12.20 -21.65 -6.38
N ILE A 22 11.79 -20.40 -6.14
CA ILE A 22 12.64 -19.20 -6.27
C ILE A 22 12.55 -18.37 -4.98
N LEU A 23 13.71 -17.96 -4.47
CA LEU A 23 13.78 -17.06 -3.32
C LEU A 23 13.30 -15.65 -3.72
N PRO A 24 12.36 -15.05 -2.98
CA PRO A 24 11.82 -13.74 -3.31
C PRO A 24 12.79 -12.61 -2.97
N ILE A 25 12.51 -11.41 -3.48
CA ILE A 25 13.06 -10.16 -2.99
C ILE A 25 11.99 -9.50 -2.13
N VAL A 26 12.33 -9.12 -0.91
CA VAL A 26 11.40 -8.48 0.03
C VAL A 26 11.73 -7.00 0.14
N LEU A 27 10.70 -6.17 0.03
CA LEU A 27 10.79 -4.72 0.20
C LEU A 27 9.77 -4.28 1.25
N VAL A 28 10.22 -3.63 2.30
CA VAL A 28 9.39 -3.19 3.42
C VAL A 28 9.45 -1.68 3.56
N PHE A 29 8.28 -1.04 3.51
CA PHE A 29 8.10 0.37 3.85
C PHE A 29 7.68 0.51 5.32
N CYS A 30 8.56 1.05 6.15
CA CYS A 30 8.29 1.29 7.55
C CYS A 30 7.49 2.59 7.74
N ILE A 31 6.17 2.50 7.56
CA ILE A 31 5.25 3.66 7.62
C ILE A 31 5.27 4.37 8.97
N LYS A 32 5.26 3.60 10.07
CA LYS A 32 5.29 4.14 11.44
C LYS A 32 6.71 4.08 12.00
N GLN A 33 6.88 3.39 13.12
CA GLN A 33 8.19 3.18 13.74
C GLN A 33 8.65 1.74 13.56
N MET A 34 9.95 1.58 13.51
CA MET A 34 10.64 0.32 13.59
C MET A 34 11.21 0.18 15.01
N ASP A 35 11.20 -1.04 15.54
CA ASP A 35 11.81 -1.30 16.83
C ASP A 35 13.30 -0.92 16.80
N ARG A 36 13.74 -0.12 17.78
CA ARG A 36 15.12 0.39 17.85
C ARG A 36 16.12 -0.75 18.01
N PHE A 37 15.74 -1.83 18.69
CA PHE A 37 16.60 -3.01 18.82
C PHE A 37 16.91 -3.64 17.46
N LEU A 38 15.91 -3.69 16.58
CA LEU A 38 16.10 -4.18 15.22
C LEU A 38 17.06 -3.28 14.43
N LEU A 39 16.86 -1.96 14.49
CA LEU A 39 17.63 -0.95 13.75
C LEU A 39 19.15 -0.97 14.04
N VAL A 40 19.55 -1.16 15.30
CA VAL A 40 20.94 -0.93 15.73
C VAL A 40 21.85 -2.12 15.43
N GLU A 41 21.33 -3.35 15.45
CA GLU A 41 22.19 -4.55 15.40
C GLU A 41 22.20 -5.29 14.05
N LYS A 42 21.14 -5.17 13.25
CA LYS A 42 20.89 -6.11 12.14
C LYS A 42 20.84 -5.52 10.74
N PHE A 43 20.85 -4.20 10.62
CA PHE A 43 20.67 -3.53 9.34
C PHE A 43 21.91 -2.77 8.92
N LYS A 44 22.26 -2.89 7.64
CA LYS A 44 23.35 -2.15 7.00
C LYS A 44 22.80 -1.41 5.80
N THR A 45 23.35 -0.24 5.52
CA THR A 45 23.06 0.46 4.26
C THR A 45 23.68 -0.31 3.11
N THR A 46 23.02 -0.29 1.96
CA THR A 46 23.57 -0.90 0.74
C THR A 46 24.48 0.10 0.03
N GLN A 47 25.52 -0.38 -0.66
CA GLN A 47 26.40 0.49 -1.44
C GLN A 47 25.69 1.10 -2.65
N GLN A 48 24.78 0.35 -3.28
CA GLN A 48 24.08 0.78 -4.49
C GLN A 48 22.94 1.75 -4.18
N TRP A 49 22.23 1.54 -3.06
CA TRP A 49 21.13 2.38 -2.60
C TRP A 49 21.31 2.72 -1.11
N PRO A 50 22.05 3.80 -0.80
CA PRO A 50 22.38 4.15 0.59
C PRO A 50 21.17 4.38 1.50
N TYR A 51 20.03 4.72 0.91
CA TYR A 51 18.75 4.96 1.59
C TYR A 51 17.96 3.68 1.92
N MET A 52 18.43 2.53 1.43
CA MET A 52 17.87 1.22 1.75
C MET A 52 18.72 0.53 2.82
N LEU A 53 18.03 0.01 3.83
CA LEU A 53 18.59 -0.84 4.86
C LEU A 53 18.41 -2.30 4.49
N GLU A 54 19.45 -3.10 4.60
CA GLU A 54 19.44 -4.54 4.31
C GLU A 54 19.86 -5.35 5.53
N THR A 55 19.28 -6.54 5.68
CA THR A 55 19.66 -7.52 6.70
C THR A 55 20.03 -8.85 6.07
N ASP A 56 20.82 -9.66 6.78
CA ASP A 56 21.13 -11.01 6.32
C ASP A 56 19.86 -11.86 6.32
N CYS A 57 19.56 -12.41 5.15
CA CYS A 57 18.34 -13.14 4.84
C CYS A 57 18.58 -14.25 3.83
N SER A 58 19.84 -14.63 3.59
CA SER A 58 20.26 -15.53 2.50
C SER A 58 19.55 -16.89 2.46
N LEU A 59 19.02 -17.34 3.60
CA LEU A 59 18.29 -18.60 3.73
C LEU A 59 16.79 -18.50 3.38
N VAL A 60 16.23 -17.30 3.35
CA VAL A 60 14.78 -17.07 3.22
C VAL A 60 14.42 -16.16 2.04
N SER A 61 15.33 -15.29 1.61
CA SER A 61 15.11 -14.38 0.48
C SER A 61 16.44 -14.05 -0.21
N ARG A 62 16.36 -13.55 -1.44
CA ARG A 62 17.55 -13.03 -2.15
C ARG A 62 18.05 -11.73 -1.53
N HIS A 63 17.10 -10.86 -1.20
CA HIS A 63 17.34 -9.59 -0.54
C HIS A 63 16.15 -9.26 0.35
N PHE A 64 16.43 -8.56 1.44
CA PHE A 64 15.40 -8.07 2.35
C PHE A 64 15.70 -6.62 2.71
N TYR A 65 15.01 -5.72 2.01
CA TYR A 65 15.21 -4.28 2.11
C TYR A 65 14.16 -3.61 2.97
N PHE A 66 14.58 -2.57 3.69
CA PHE A 66 13.75 -1.69 4.48
C PHE A 66 14.00 -0.24 4.08
N LEU A 67 12.91 0.51 3.95
CA LEU A 67 12.94 1.97 3.91
C LEU A 67 12.23 2.50 5.14
N THR A 68 12.95 3.29 5.93
CA THR A 68 12.42 3.95 7.12
C THR A 68 12.40 5.46 6.89
N LYS A 69 11.67 6.18 7.76
CA LYS A 69 11.71 7.65 7.75
C LYS A 69 13.14 8.16 7.84
N ASP A 70 13.93 7.58 8.75
CA ASP A 70 15.32 8.00 8.98
C ASP A 70 16.23 7.67 7.79
N SER A 71 16.05 6.50 7.14
CA SER A 71 16.92 6.08 6.04
C SER A 71 16.74 6.91 4.76
N ILE A 72 15.56 7.53 4.57
CA ILE A 72 15.28 8.37 3.40
C ILE A 72 15.36 9.88 3.71
N MET A 73 15.55 10.26 4.98
CA MET A 73 15.39 11.64 5.43
C MET A 73 16.33 12.60 4.68
N ASP A 74 17.58 12.20 4.48
CA ASP A 74 18.57 13.03 3.78
C ASP A 74 18.15 13.31 2.34
N LEU A 75 17.56 12.32 1.66
CA LEU A 75 17.03 12.50 0.30
C LEU A 75 15.81 13.41 0.26
N VAL A 76 14.94 13.31 1.26
CA VAL A 76 13.73 14.14 1.35
C VAL A 76 14.08 15.61 1.61
N ASN A 77 15.17 15.87 2.34
CA ASN A 77 15.63 17.22 2.65
C ASN A 77 16.52 17.82 1.55
N ALA A 78 16.98 17.02 0.60
CA ALA A 78 17.84 17.48 -0.48
C ALA A 78 17.01 18.04 -1.65
N ASP A 79 17.56 18.98 -2.42
CA ASP A 79 16.82 19.63 -3.52
C ASP A 79 16.73 18.75 -4.78
N GLU A 80 17.48 17.64 -4.85
CA GLU A 80 17.44 16.74 -6.00
C GLU A 80 16.13 15.93 -6.07
N PRO A 81 15.69 15.53 -7.28
CA PRO A 81 14.53 14.65 -7.44
C PRO A 81 14.67 13.35 -6.63
N LEU A 82 13.59 12.94 -5.97
CA LEU A 82 13.59 11.71 -5.18
C LEU A 82 13.77 10.49 -6.08
N PRO A 83 14.65 9.53 -5.72
CA PRO A 83 14.62 8.21 -6.32
C PRO A 83 13.21 7.60 -6.22
N PRO A 84 12.71 6.88 -7.24
CA PRO A 84 11.31 6.42 -7.25
C PRO A 84 10.88 5.65 -6.00
N LEU A 85 11.72 4.74 -5.48
CA LEU A 85 11.40 3.97 -4.28
C LEU A 85 11.46 4.82 -3.00
N ALA A 86 12.34 5.81 -2.94
CA ALA A 86 12.36 6.78 -1.85
C ALA A 86 11.11 7.68 -1.88
N ALA A 87 10.63 8.06 -3.07
CA ALA A 87 9.37 8.81 -3.24
C ALA A 87 8.16 8.00 -2.76
N VAL A 88 8.06 6.72 -3.13
CA VAL A 88 7.00 5.82 -2.63
C VAL A 88 7.08 5.70 -1.10
N ALA A 89 8.27 5.51 -0.54
CA ALA A 89 8.45 5.44 0.90
C ALA A 89 8.00 6.74 1.58
N HIS A 90 8.45 7.90 1.08
CA HIS A 90 8.09 9.20 1.61
C HIS A 90 6.58 9.44 1.57
N PHE A 91 5.94 9.14 0.44
CA PHE A 91 4.48 9.24 0.27
C PHE A 91 3.72 8.38 1.29
N LEU A 92 4.11 7.11 1.46
CA LEU A 92 3.47 6.20 2.41
C LEU A 92 3.72 6.59 3.87
N ILE A 93 4.92 7.08 4.19
CA ILE A 93 5.32 7.48 5.54
C ILE A 93 4.66 8.80 5.94
N SER A 94 4.58 9.78 5.03
CA SER A 94 3.91 11.05 5.31
C SER A 94 2.42 10.82 5.53
N GLY A 95 1.79 9.95 4.72
CA GLY A 95 0.38 9.62 4.85
C GLY A 95 -0.53 10.84 4.67
N GLU A 96 -0.03 11.90 4.02
CA GLU A 96 -0.76 13.15 3.85
C GLU A 96 -1.88 12.97 2.81
N PRO A 97 -3.14 13.31 3.14
CA PRO A 97 -4.27 13.06 2.24
C PRO A 97 -4.29 13.97 1.01
N SER A 98 -3.54 15.07 1.04
CA SER A 98 -3.44 16.03 -0.05
C SER A 98 -1.98 16.33 -0.35
N ILE A 99 -1.68 16.53 -1.63
CA ILE A 99 -0.34 16.89 -2.10
C ILE A 99 0.17 18.19 -1.48
N ILE A 100 -0.73 19.13 -1.14
CA ILE A 100 -0.36 20.42 -0.54
C ILE A 100 0.28 20.24 0.85
N GLY A 101 -0.11 19.19 1.58
CA GLY A 101 0.46 18.87 2.89
C GLY A 101 1.83 18.18 2.81
N ASN A 102 2.23 17.73 1.62
CA ASN A 102 3.47 17.00 1.44
C ASN A 102 4.66 17.96 1.29
N SER A 103 5.75 17.72 2.04
CA SER A 103 6.97 18.55 1.97
C SER A 103 7.63 18.56 0.60
N ARG A 104 7.35 17.54 -0.22
CA ARG A 104 7.91 17.33 -1.57
C ARG A 104 6.81 17.39 -2.64
N TRP A 105 5.83 18.29 -2.45
CA TRP A 105 4.68 18.46 -3.35
C TRP A 105 5.07 18.78 -4.80
N ASP A 106 6.27 19.32 -5.03
CA ASP A 106 6.81 19.71 -6.32
C ASP A 106 7.53 18.57 -7.05
N ASP A 107 7.91 17.50 -6.33
CA ASP A 107 8.56 16.31 -6.88
C ASP A 107 7.62 15.56 -7.86
N GLU A 108 8.16 15.17 -9.02
CA GLU A 108 7.37 14.53 -10.09
C GLU A 108 6.83 13.16 -9.68
N HIS A 109 7.58 12.37 -8.92
CA HIS A 109 7.12 11.07 -8.45
C HIS A 109 6.02 11.23 -7.39
N ILE A 110 6.14 12.21 -6.50
CA ILE A 110 5.09 12.51 -5.51
C ILE A 110 3.79 12.94 -6.22
N LYS A 111 3.88 13.84 -7.22
CA LYS A 111 2.72 14.23 -8.03
C LYS A 111 2.04 13.04 -8.69
N LEU A 112 2.83 12.16 -9.31
CA LEU A 112 2.32 10.94 -9.95
C LEU A 112 1.63 10.01 -8.94
N LEU A 113 2.19 9.83 -7.74
CA LEU A 113 1.60 8.97 -6.71
C LEU A 113 0.25 9.51 -6.21
N TYR A 114 0.10 10.82 -6.04
CA TYR A 114 -1.19 11.43 -5.72
C TYR A 114 -2.20 11.29 -6.86
N GLN A 115 -1.78 11.46 -8.11
CA GLN A 115 -2.64 11.25 -9.28
C GLN A 115 -3.16 9.81 -9.34
N LEU A 116 -2.26 8.82 -9.23
CA LEU A 116 -2.64 7.40 -9.22
C LEU A 116 -3.58 7.07 -8.05
N SER A 117 -3.31 7.61 -6.86
CA SER A 117 -4.17 7.41 -5.69
C SER A 117 -5.57 7.98 -5.91
N MET A 118 -5.67 9.15 -6.55
CA MET A 118 -6.94 9.77 -6.91
C MET A 118 -7.69 8.92 -7.96
N GLU A 119 -7.01 8.45 -9.00
CA GLU A 119 -7.60 7.58 -10.01
C GLU A 119 -8.19 6.31 -9.39
N VAL A 120 -7.45 5.63 -8.52
CA VAL A 120 -7.92 4.44 -7.81
C VAL A 120 -9.13 4.76 -6.94
N ALA A 121 -9.09 5.85 -6.16
CA ALA A 121 -10.21 6.25 -5.31
C ALA A 121 -11.48 6.59 -6.12
N THR A 122 -11.33 7.24 -7.28
CA THR A 122 -12.47 7.53 -8.16
C THR A 122 -13.08 6.26 -8.74
N GLN A 123 -12.26 5.28 -9.13
CA GLN A 123 -12.76 4.00 -9.65
C GLN A 123 -13.58 3.24 -8.61
N ASP A 124 -13.10 3.19 -7.36
CA ASP A 124 -13.82 2.55 -6.25
C ASP A 124 -15.17 3.22 -5.96
N GLY A 125 -15.20 4.55 -5.90
CA GLY A 125 -16.46 5.31 -5.69
C GLY A 125 -17.47 5.11 -6.82
N THR A 126 -16.99 4.98 -8.07
CA THR A 126 -17.85 4.71 -9.23
C THR A 126 -18.42 3.29 -9.17
N GLN A 127 -17.61 2.31 -8.76
CA GLN A 127 -18.04 0.93 -8.59
C GLN A 127 -19.07 0.79 -7.46
N GLU A 128 -18.84 1.44 -6.32
CA GLU A 128 -19.75 1.41 -5.17
C GLU A 128 -21.10 2.06 -5.51
N SER A 129 -21.08 3.21 -6.17
CA SER A 129 -22.29 3.88 -6.67
C SER A 129 -23.11 2.97 -7.60
N SER A 130 -22.46 2.28 -8.55
CA SER A 130 -23.13 1.35 -9.46
C SER A 130 -23.80 0.15 -8.77
N ARG A 131 -23.20 -0.35 -7.67
CA ARG A 131 -23.77 -1.43 -6.87
C ARG A 131 -24.98 -0.95 -6.08
N LEU A 132 -24.93 0.26 -5.52
CA LEU A 132 -26.06 0.88 -4.83
C LEU A 132 -27.24 1.14 -5.78
N ASP A 133 -26.96 1.59 -7.01
CA ASP A 133 -28.00 1.78 -8.03
C ASP A 133 -28.65 0.45 -8.44
N THR A 134 -27.86 -0.61 -8.54
CA THR A 134 -28.37 -1.96 -8.83
C THR A 134 -29.28 -2.46 -7.70
N LEU A 135 -28.87 -2.31 -6.44
CA LEU A 135 -29.68 -2.65 -5.27
C LEU A 135 -30.99 -1.85 -5.24
N LYS A 136 -30.92 -0.55 -5.53
CA LYS A 136 -32.10 0.31 -5.59
C LYS A 136 -33.09 -0.14 -6.66
N ARG A 137 -32.61 -0.55 -7.85
CA ARG A 137 -33.47 -1.15 -8.89
C ARG A 137 -34.15 -2.42 -8.41
N VAL A 138 -33.40 -3.34 -7.81
CA VAL A 138 -33.98 -4.60 -7.29
C VAL A 138 -35.09 -4.31 -6.26
N CYS A 139 -34.89 -3.36 -5.36
CA CYS A 139 -35.92 -2.97 -4.39
C CYS A 139 -37.18 -2.38 -5.06
N VAL A 140 -37.00 -1.52 -6.07
CA VAL A 140 -38.12 -0.93 -6.84
C VAL A 140 -38.87 -2.00 -7.62
N ASP A 141 -38.16 -2.85 -8.36
CA ASP A 141 -38.75 -3.92 -9.16
C ASP A 141 -39.52 -4.90 -8.27
N THR A 142 -38.98 -5.23 -7.09
CA THR A 142 -39.62 -6.11 -6.11
C THR A 142 -40.89 -5.46 -5.54
N HIS A 143 -40.84 -4.17 -5.21
CA HIS A 143 -42.02 -3.43 -4.75
C HIS A 143 -43.14 -3.42 -5.80
N ASP A 144 -42.81 -3.15 -7.06
CA ASP A 144 -43.77 -3.14 -8.17
C ASP A 144 -44.41 -4.51 -8.40
N GLN A 145 -43.65 -5.60 -8.21
CA GLN A 145 -44.18 -6.96 -8.29
C GLN A 145 -45.17 -7.24 -7.15
N PHE A 146 -44.85 -6.82 -5.92
CA PHE A 146 -45.79 -6.96 -4.79
C PHE A 146 -47.07 -6.15 -5.00
N GLU A 147 -46.97 -4.91 -5.49
CA GLU A 147 -48.13 -4.08 -5.84
C GLU A 147 -49.02 -4.73 -6.91
N LYS A 148 -48.41 -5.33 -7.94
CA LYS A 148 -49.16 -6.10 -8.95
C LYS A 148 -49.90 -7.27 -8.32
N ILE A 149 -49.22 -8.08 -7.49
CA ILE A 149 -49.83 -9.24 -6.81
C ILE A 149 -51.01 -8.78 -5.93
N VAL A 150 -50.84 -7.72 -5.13
CA VAL A 150 -51.91 -7.17 -4.28
C VAL A 150 -53.12 -6.72 -5.11
N LYS A 151 -52.89 -6.10 -6.28
CA LYS A 151 -53.98 -5.71 -7.19
C LYS A 151 -54.73 -6.92 -7.74
N TYR A 152 -54.04 -7.98 -8.14
CA TYR A 152 -54.69 -9.20 -8.62
C TYR A 152 -55.47 -9.93 -7.52
N VAL A 153 -54.94 -9.99 -6.30
CA VAL A 153 -55.61 -10.64 -5.16
C VAL A 153 -56.85 -9.86 -4.67
N ARG A 154 -56.94 -8.54 -4.92
CA ARG A 154 -58.10 -7.72 -4.56
C ARG A 154 -59.21 -7.67 -5.62
N LEU A 155 -58.99 -8.29 -6.79
CA LEU A 155 -59.96 -8.35 -7.88
C LEU A 155 -60.75 -9.68 -7.92
N ASP A 156 -60.44 -10.61 -7.00
CA ASP A 156 -61.27 -11.79 -6.63
C ASP A 156 -62.11 -11.47 -5.38
#